data_AF-A0A942P9K0-F1
#
_entry.id   AF-A0A942P9K0-F1
#
_cell.length_a   1.000
_cell.length_b   1.000
_cell.length_c   1.000
_cell.angle_alpha   90.00
_cell.angle_beta   90.00
_cell.angle_gamma   90.00
#
_symmetry.space_group_name_H-M   'P 1'
#
loop_
_entity.id
_entity.type
_entity.pdbx_description
1 polymer ?
#
loop_
_entity_poly.entity_id
_entity_poly.type
_entity_poly.pdbx_seq_one_letter_code
_entity_poly.pdbx_strand_id
1 'polypeptide(L)'
;MKFKSIILTCFAFATILVSCEAQGNKDNSQKNEKKTKSMNLTSSDTTQQLMNEGDFWKLIDQSRVASKYDYQTQINALKIILLTLEPRDIEKFDNTFTALLAATYDYKLWGASYVINGGCSDDCFDYFRHYLIGQGKERFYETVNDPESCVNWIKSEEEDNWEGLQYAAMDAYKQKTGKEIPKTYQPKFELKGKPFDDETVMKQYPKLAKKFMGNTESGE
;
A
#
# COMPACT_ATOMS: atom_id res chain seq x y z
N MET A 1 -23.67 41.11 46.14
CA MET A 1 -23.99 41.05 47.59
C MET A 1 -25.28 40.28 47.79
N LYS A 2 -25.21 39.06 48.35
CA LYS A 2 -26.18 38.50 49.32
C LYS A 2 -25.66 37.14 49.78
N PHE A 3 -25.10 37.14 50.98
CA PHE A 3 -24.76 35.96 51.77
C PHE A 3 -26.04 35.35 52.33
N LYS A 4 -26.14 34.01 52.33
CA LYS A 4 -26.80 33.25 53.38
C LYS A 4 -26.00 31.98 53.66
N SER A 5 -25.44 31.93 54.86
CA SER A 5 -24.80 30.76 55.49
C SER A 5 -25.86 29.82 56.10
N ILE A 6 -25.34 28.80 56.81
CA ILE A 6 -26.00 27.88 57.77
C ILE A 6 -26.39 26.57 57.03
N ILE A 7 -25.94 25.34 57.33
CA ILE A 7 -25.65 24.67 58.61
C ILE A 7 -24.51 23.64 58.45
N LEU A 8 -23.72 23.56 59.51
CA LEU A 8 -22.72 22.56 59.86
C LEU A 8 -23.38 21.24 60.30
N THR A 9 -23.03 20.11 59.68
CA THR A 9 -23.18 18.79 60.30
C THR A 9 -22.00 17.91 59.95
N CYS A 10 -21.16 17.67 60.97
CA CYS A 10 -20.08 16.71 60.95
C CYS A 10 -20.66 15.28 60.87
N PHE A 11 -20.20 14.51 59.88
CA PHE A 11 -20.19 13.06 59.97
C PHE A 11 -18.77 12.59 59.67
N ALA A 12 -18.15 12.00 60.69
CA ALA A 12 -16.89 11.29 60.62
C ALA A 12 -17.14 9.82 60.19
N PHE A 13 -16.03 9.15 59.81
CA PHE A 13 -15.87 7.73 59.46
C PHE A 13 -16.29 7.37 58.02
N ALA A 14 -15.52 6.65 57.21
CA ALA A 14 -14.38 5.78 57.47
C ALA A 14 -13.45 5.81 56.24
N THR A 15 -12.15 5.77 56.50
CA THR A 15 -11.10 5.57 55.50
C THR A 15 -11.14 4.13 55.00
N ILE A 16 -11.38 3.94 53.71
CA ILE A 16 -10.96 2.72 53.00
C ILE A 16 -10.03 3.18 51.88
N LEU A 17 -8.74 2.95 52.07
CA LEU A 17 -7.73 3.04 51.02
C LEU A 17 -7.89 1.81 50.12
N VAL A 18 -8.51 2.00 48.96
CA VAL A 18 -8.32 1.08 47.83
C VAL A 18 -7.14 1.64 47.04
N SER A 19 -5.98 1.00 47.23
CA SER A 19 -4.83 1.16 46.36
C SER A 19 -5.06 0.28 45.13
N CYS A 20 -5.16 0.91 43.95
CA CYS A 20 -4.91 0.24 42.67
C CYS A 20 -4.19 1.24 41.78
N GLU A 21 -2.87 1.15 41.76
CA GLU A 21 -2.04 1.72 40.72
C GLU A 21 -2.40 1.06 39.39
N ALA A 22 -2.97 1.84 38.47
CA ALA A 22 -3.06 1.48 37.07
C ALA A 22 -2.04 2.33 36.28
N GLN A 23 -0.76 2.00 36.43
CA GLN A 23 0.23 2.31 35.40
C GLN A 23 0.30 1.12 34.44
N GLY A 24 -0.25 1.30 33.24
CA GLY A 24 -0.35 0.25 32.24
C GLY A 24 -0.49 0.79 30.83
N ASN A 25 0.63 1.26 30.28
CA ASN A 25 1.03 1.14 28.88
C ASN A 25 0.09 1.72 27.78
N LYS A 26 0.18 3.04 27.53
CA LYS A 26 -0.33 3.69 26.30
C LYS A 26 0.72 3.87 25.19
N ASP A 27 1.92 3.32 25.34
CA ASP A 27 3.07 3.72 24.49
C ASP A 27 3.46 2.66 23.44
N ASN A 28 2.71 1.56 23.33
CA ASN A 28 3.02 0.47 22.39
C ASN A 28 2.05 0.34 21.20
N SER A 29 0.90 1.01 21.19
CA SER A 29 0.00 1.02 20.01
C SER A 29 0.46 2.03 18.95
N GLN A 30 0.91 3.22 19.36
CA GLN A 30 1.39 4.25 18.43
C GLN A 30 2.74 3.91 17.77
N LYS A 31 3.60 3.14 18.44
CA LYS A 31 4.88 2.67 17.87
C LYS A 31 4.69 1.58 16.81
N ASN A 32 3.70 0.71 16.97
CA ASN A 32 3.37 -0.32 15.98
C ASN A 32 2.53 0.23 14.81
N GLU A 33 1.65 1.21 15.02
CA GLU A 33 0.95 1.90 13.91
C GLU A 33 1.92 2.65 12.98
N LYS A 34 2.95 3.31 13.53
CA LYS A 34 3.94 4.05 12.72
C LYS A 34 4.89 3.16 11.93
N LYS A 35 5.23 1.96 12.43
CA LYS A 35 6.15 1.03 11.74
C LYS A 35 5.50 0.35 10.53
N THR A 36 4.17 0.37 10.45
CA THR A 36 3.36 -0.40 9.50
C THR A 36 2.92 0.44 8.28
N LYS A 37 3.04 1.77 8.33
CA LYS A 37 2.47 2.71 7.34
C LYS A 37 3.45 3.28 6.29
N SER A 38 4.70 2.80 6.24
CA SER A 38 5.74 3.27 5.31
C SER A 38 6.91 2.28 5.26
N MET A 39 7.39 1.91 4.07
CA MET A 39 8.65 1.17 3.90
C MET A 39 9.90 2.05 4.11
N ASN A 40 9.70 3.33 4.43
CA ASN A 40 10.72 4.34 4.63
C ASN A 40 11.85 4.34 3.58
N LEU A 41 11.51 4.00 2.33
CA LEU A 41 12.45 3.78 1.22
C LEU A 41 13.33 5.01 0.94
N THR A 42 12.79 6.20 1.22
CA THR A 42 13.38 7.49 0.84
C THR A 42 14.25 8.07 1.94
N SER A 43 14.01 7.73 3.22
CA SER A 43 14.87 8.16 4.32
C SER A 43 16.21 7.42 4.36
N SER A 44 16.28 6.25 3.71
CA SER A 44 17.53 5.49 3.54
C SER A 44 18.30 5.86 2.25
N ASP A 45 17.71 6.65 1.35
CA ASP A 45 18.38 7.02 0.10
C ASP A 45 19.36 8.18 0.30
N THR A 46 20.64 7.85 0.38
CA THR A 46 21.73 8.83 0.43
C THR A 46 22.15 9.35 -0.94
N THR A 47 21.65 8.74 -2.03
CA THR A 47 22.04 9.05 -3.41
C THR A 47 21.16 10.14 -4.05
N GLN A 48 20.05 10.50 -3.40
CA GLN A 48 19.05 11.46 -3.90
C GLN A 48 18.47 11.07 -5.27
N GLN A 49 18.42 9.76 -5.54
CA GLN A 49 17.85 9.19 -6.75
C GLN A 49 16.36 8.90 -6.61
N LEU A 50 15.84 8.83 -5.38
CA LEU A 50 14.43 8.56 -5.10
C LEU A 50 13.66 9.85 -4.83
N MET A 51 12.40 9.88 -5.26
CA MET A 51 11.43 10.90 -4.87
C MET A 51 11.00 10.65 -3.43
N ASN A 52 10.80 11.72 -2.65
CA ASN A 52 10.22 11.61 -1.31
C ASN A 52 8.91 10.82 -1.34
N GLU A 53 8.70 9.95 -0.35
CA GLU A 53 7.59 9.01 -0.37
C GLU A 53 6.24 9.73 -0.34
N GLY A 54 6.13 10.83 0.41
CA GLY A 54 4.92 11.64 0.47
C GLY A 54 4.58 12.28 -0.87
N ASP A 55 5.58 12.80 -1.58
CA ASP A 55 5.40 13.41 -2.90
C ASP A 55 5.01 12.35 -3.94
N PHE A 56 5.66 11.18 -3.93
CA PHE A 56 5.30 10.06 -4.80
C PHE A 56 3.82 9.67 -4.64
N TRP A 57 3.39 9.41 -3.40
CA TRP A 57 2.01 9.01 -3.14
C TRP A 57 1.01 10.13 -3.44
N LYS A 58 1.41 11.40 -3.28
CA LYS A 58 0.58 12.54 -3.67
C LYS A 58 0.32 12.56 -5.18
N LEU A 59 1.32 12.29 -6.01
CA LEU A 59 1.16 12.25 -7.47
C LEU A 59 0.26 11.07 -7.89
N ILE A 60 0.43 9.91 -7.25
CA ILE A 60 -0.47 8.76 -7.45
C ILE A 60 -1.91 9.13 -7.07
N ASP A 61 -2.14 9.74 -5.91
CA ASP A 61 -3.50 10.07 -5.48
C ASP A 61 -4.16 11.15 -6.35
N GLN A 62 -3.39 12.14 -6.80
CA GLN A 62 -3.85 13.12 -7.77
C GLN A 62 -4.31 12.46 -9.08
N SER A 63 -3.57 11.47 -9.59
CA SER A 63 -3.96 10.76 -10.81
C SER A 63 -5.22 9.92 -10.60
N ARG A 64 -5.38 9.28 -9.43
CA ARG A 64 -6.61 8.53 -9.07
C ARG A 64 -7.84 9.43 -9.05
N VAL A 65 -7.74 10.60 -8.43
CA VAL A 65 -8.84 11.55 -8.37
C VAL A 65 -9.17 12.08 -9.77
N ALA A 66 -8.15 12.45 -10.55
CA ALA A 66 -8.32 12.94 -11.92
C ALA A 66 -8.97 11.89 -12.84
N SER A 67 -8.71 10.59 -12.62
CA SER A 67 -9.30 9.49 -13.38
C SER A 67 -10.63 8.99 -12.84
N LYS A 68 -11.19 9.64 -11.81
CA LYS A 68 -12.40 9.18 -11.10
C LYS A 68 -12.28 7.74 -10.60
N TYR A 69 -11.08 7.37 -10.16
CA TYR A 69 -10.73 6.03 -9.65
C TYR A 69 -10.83 4.90 -10.68
N ASP A 70 -10.84 5.23 -11.98
CA ASP A 70 -10.67 4.26 -13.07
C ASP A 70 -9.17 4.05 -13.34
N TYR A 71 -8.71 2.80 -13.27
CA TYR A 71 -7.29 2.46 -13.35
C TYR A 71 -6.72 2.69 -14.77
N GLN A 72 -7.45 2.30 -15.82
CA GLN A 72 -7.00 2.52 -17.20
C GLN A 72 -6.85 4.02 -17.51
N THR A 73 -7.82 4.83 -17.10
CA THR A 73 -7.78 6.29 -17.25
C THR A 73 -6.69 6.91 -16.36
N GLN A 74 -6.38 6.30 -15.22
CA GLN A 74 -5.33 6.76 -14.30
C GLN A 74 -3.95 6.80 -14.96
N ILE A 75 -3.64 5.83 -15.82
CA ILE A 75 -2.33 5.74 -16.49
C ILE A 75 -2.04 7.03 -17.26
N ASN A 76 -2.99 7.48 -18.08
CA ASN A 76 -2.84 8.73 -18.82
C ASN A 76 -2.91 9.96 -17.92
N ALA A 77 -3.77 9.97 -16.89
CA ALA A 77 -3.83 11.07 -15.92
C ALA A 77 -2.49 11.26 -15.18
N LEU A 78 -1.86 10.16 -14.78
CA LEU A 78 -0.55 10.16 -14.12
C LEU A 78 0.52 10.70 -15.07
N LYS A 79 0.55 10.25 -16.33
CA LYS A 79 1.45 10.79 -17.36
C LYS A 79 1.32 12.31 -17.50
N ILE A 80 0.09 12.83 -17.60
CA ILE A 80 -0.17 14.27 -17.71
C ILE A 80 0.36 15.04 -16.48
N ILE A 81 0.16 14.50 -15.29
CA ILE A 81 0.69 15.08 -14.05
C ILE A 81 2.22 15.07 -14.07
N LEU A 82 2.85 13.96 -14.44
CA LEU A 82 4.31 13.83 -14.49
C LEU A 82 4.95 14.76 -15.52
N LEU A 83 4.29 15.05 -16.64
CA LEU A 83 4.78 16.03 -17.63
C LEU A 83 4.97 17.45 -17.06
N THR A 84 4.29 17.78 -15.96
CA THR A 84 4.45 19.07 -15.26
C THR A 84 5.74 19.16 -14.45
N LEU A 85 6.38 18.02 -14.14
CA LEU A 85 7.61 17.94 -13.34
C LEU A 85 8.86 18.07 -14.21
N GLU A 86 9.96 18.57 -13.65
CA GLU A 86 11.26 18.55 -14.35
C GLU A 86 11.69 17.11 -14.67
N PRO A 87 12.44 16.87 -15.78
CA PRO A 87 12.85 15.52 -16.18
C PRO A 87 13.51 14.72 -15.05
N ARG A 88 14.32 15.40 -14.23
CA ARG A 88 14.99 14.78 -13.08
C ARG A 88 14.02 14.27 -12.01
N ASP A 89 12.87 14.91 -11.83
CA ASP A 89 11.87 14.47 -10.87
C ASP A 89 10.97 13.35 -11.44
N ILE A 90 10.81 13.28 -12.77
CA ILE A 90 10.21 12.12 -13.44
C ILE A 90 11.10 10.88 -13.24
N GLU A 91 12.43 11.01 -13.40
CA GLU A 91 13.39 9.94 -13.07
C GLU A 91 13.27 9.48 -11.62
N LYS A 92 13.20 10.41 -10.67
CA LYS A 92 13.03 10.08 -9.25
C LYS A 92 11.70 9.36 -8.98
N PHE A 93 10.63 9.72 -9.68
CA PHE A 93 9.35 9.03 -9.58
C PHE A 93 9.47 7.58 -10.04
N ASP A 94 10.07 7.36 -11.22
CA ASP A 94 10.31 6.02 -11.80
C ASP A 94 11.20 5.15 -10.90
N ASN A 95 12.26 5.75 -10.34
CA ASN A 95 13.14 5.07 -9.39
C ASN A 95 12.39 4.67 -8.12
N THR A 96 11.54 5.55 -7.55
CA THR A 96 10.73 5.23 -6.37
C THR A 96 9.69 4.15 -6.66
N PHE A 97 9.07 4.17 -7.84
CA PHE A 97 8.18 3.11 -8.31
C PHE A 97 8.92 1.76 -8.33
N THR A 98 10.09 1.72 -8.97
CA THR A 98 10.96 0.53 -9.05
C THR A 98 11.41 0.06 -7.67
N ALA A 99 11.72 0.96 -6.73
CA ALA A 99 12.07 0.63 -5.36
C ALA A 99 10.92 -0.08 -4.62
N LEU A 100 9.67 0.38 -4.81
CA LEU A 100 8.49 -0.26 -4.24
C LEU A 100 8.28 -1.67 -4.81
N LEU A 101 8.52 -1.87 -6.11
CA LEU A 101 8.44 -3.21 -6.73
C LEU A 101 9.48 -4.16 -6.15
N ALA A 102 10.74 -3.74 -6.08
CA ALA A 102 11.80 -4.55 -5.47
C ALA A 102 11.49 -4.87 -3.99
N ALA A 103 10.97 -3.89 -3.25
CA ALA A 103 10.60 -4.06 -1.86
C ALA A 103 9.39 -4.99 -1.66
N THR A 104 8.53 -5.17 -2.66
CA THR A 104 7.34 -6.04 -2.60
C THR A 104 7.47 -7.34 -3.40
N TYR A 105 8.66 -7.64 -3.92
CA TYR A 105 8.92 -8.91 -4.60
C TYR A 105 8.98 -10.06 -3.58
N ASP A 106 7.82 -10.62 -3.25
CA ASP A 106 7.63 -11.57 -2.14
C ASP A 106 6.56 -12.62 -2.49
N TYR A 107 6.86 -13.90 -2.22
CA TYR A 107 5.96 -15.02 -2.48
C TYR A 107 4.60 -14.90 -1.78
N LYS A 108 4.52 -14.19 -0.65
CA LYS A 108 3.25 -13.95 0.05
C LYS A 108 2.29 -13.10 -0.80
N LEU A 109 2.80 -12.09 -1.50
CA LEU A 109 1.97 -11.29 -2.40
C LEU A 109 1.67 -12.03 -3.70
N TRP A 110 2.62 -12.81 -4.21
CA TRP A 110 2.40 -13.63 -5.40
C TRP A 110 1.33 -14.71 -5.15
N GLY A 111 1.35 -15.38 -4.00
CA GLY A 111 0.30 -16.35 -3.66
C GLY A 111 -1.08 -15.72 -3.59
N ALA A 112 -1.19 -14.46 -3.15
CA ALA A 112 -2.45 -13.74 -3.16
C ALA A 112 -2.93 -13.42 -4.59
N SER A 113 -2.06 -12.94 -5.49
CA SER A 113 -2.44 -12.68 -6.89
C SER A 113 -2.80 -13.98 -7.61
N TYR A 114 -2.10 -15.07 -7.31
CA TYR A 114 -2.43 -16.41 -7.80
C TYR A 114 -3.86 -16.80 -7.40
N VAL A 115 -4.25 -16.62 -6.13
CA VAL A 115 -5.61 -16.93 -5.66
C VAL A 115 -6.67 -15.98 -6.22
N ILE A 116 -6.32 -14.73 -6.55
CA ILE A 116 -7.27 -13.79 -7.16
C ILE A 116 -7.58 -14.20 -8.61
N ASN A 117 -6.58 -14.65 -9.37
CA ASN A 117 -6.71 -14.92 -10.80
C ASN A 117 -6.85 -16.42 -11.15
N GLY A 118 -6.72 -17.33 -10.19
CA GLY A 118 -6.77 -18.78 -10.44
C GLY A 118 -5.50 -19.33 -11.08
N GLY A 119 -4.37 -18.68 -10.79
CA GLY A 119 -3.10 -18.83 -11.47
C GLY A 119 -2.46 -17.46 -11.71
N CYS A 120 -1.13 -17.36 -11.67
CA CYS A 120 -0.44 -16.11 -11.95
C CYS A 120 1.02 -16.34 -12.33
N SER A 121 1.40 -15.92 -13.54
CA SER A 121 2.80 -15.88 -13.97
C SER A 121 3.59 -14.80 -13.21
N ASP A 122 4.89 -14.71 -13.49
CA ASP A 122 5.74 -13.59 -13.09
C ASP A 122 5.20 -12.25 -13.64
N ASP A 123 4.82 -12.18 -14.92
CA ASP A 123 4.22 -10.96 -15.50
C ASP A 123 2.93 -10.55 -14.79
N CYS A 124 2.02 -11.50 -14.55
CA CYS A 124 0.80 -11.25 -13.78
C CYS A 124 1.13 -10.72 -12.36
N PHE A 125 2.19 -11.22 -11.73
CA PHE A 125 2.61 -10.77 -10.41
C PHE A 125 3.23 -9.37 -10.43
N ASP A 126 3.99 -9.04 -11.47
CA ASP A 126 4.47 -7.67 -11.71
C ASP A 126 3.30 -6.71 -11.85
N TYR A 127 2.32 -7.05 -12.68
CA TYR A 127 1.14 -6.22 -12.92
C TYR A 127 0.26 -6.07 -11.68
N PHE A 128 0.10 -7.12 -10.87
CA PHE A 128 -0.56 -7.02 -9.58
C PHE A 128 0.06 -5.94 -8.70
N ARG A 129 1.40 -5.91 -8.61
CA ARG A 129 2.11 -4.89 -7.81
C ARG A 129 1.97 -3.48 -8.40
N HIS A 130 1.95 -3.34 -9.73
CA HIS A 130 1.64 -2.06 -10.38
C HIS A 130 0.23 -1.59 -10.03
N TYR A 131 -0.74 -2.49 -10.09
CA TYR A 131 -2.12 -2.21 -9.73
C TYR A 131 -2.24 -1.77 -8.28
N LEU A 132 -1.61 -2.47 -7.34
CA LEU A 132 -1.59 -2.08 -5.92
C LEU A 132 -1.02 -0.67 -5.71
N ILE A 133 0.05 -0.28 -6.41
CA ILE A 133 0.58 1.09 -6.35
C ILE A 133 -0.46 2.08 -6.86
N GLY A 134 -1.13 1.77 -7.98
CA GLY A 134 -2.19 2.61 -8.56
C GLY A 134 -3.38 2.82 -7.61
N GLN A 135 -3.64 1.88 -6.71
CA GLN A 135 -4.70 1.98 -5.70
C GLN A 135 -4.36 2.94 -4.54
N GLY A 136 -3.14 3.46 -4.49
CA GLY A 136 -2.70 4.47 -3.54
C GLY A 136 -2.12 3.89 -2.24
N LYS A 137 -1.54 4.79 -1.44
CA LYS A 137 -0.67 4.46 -0.31
C LYS A 137 -1.28 3.47 0.68
N GLU A 138 -2.50 3.73 1.15
CA GLU A 138 -3.10 2.97 2.25
C GLU A 138 -3.40 1.54 1.80
N ARG A 139 -4.10 1.38 0.66
CA ARG A 139 -4.39 0.07 0.07
C ARG A 139 -3.14 -0.72 -0.24
N PHE A 140 -2.11 -0.07 -0.77
CA PHE A 140 -0.82 -0.71 -1.05
C PHE A 140 -0.21 -1.29 0.22
N TYR A 141 0.01 -0.47 1.26
CA TYR A 141 0.67 -0.95 2.47
C TYR A 141 -0.18 -1.92 3.29
N GLU A 142 -1.49 -1.73 3.32
CA GLU A 142 -2.40 -2.71 3.94
C GLU A 142 -2.26 -4.08 3.28
N THR A 143 -2.29 -4.13 1.94
CA THR A 143 -2.16 -5.40 1.20
C THR A 143 -0.79 -6.05 1.35
N VAL A 144 0.29 -5.25 1.33
CA VAL A 144 1.63 -5.77 1.56
C VAL A 144 1.76 -6.42 2.94
N ASN A 145 1.17 -5.81 3.96
CA ASN A 145 1.20 -6.33 5.33
C ASN A 145 0.26 -7.54 5.51
N ASP A 146 -0.96 -7.45 5.00
CA ASP A 146 -1.98 -8.51 5.01
C ASP A 146 -2.62 -8.63 3.62
N PRO A 147 -2.21 -9.61 2.79
CA PRO A 147 -2.74 -9.73 1.43
C PRO A 147 -4.25 -9.95 1.37
N GLU A 148 -4.87 -10.52 2.42
CA GLU A 148 -6.31 -10.69 2.44
C GLU A 148 -7.09 -9.37 2.63
N SER A 149 -6.43 -8.28 3.06
CA SER A 149 -7.05 -6.97 3.24
C SER A 149 -7.61 -6.39 1.93
N CYS A 150 -7.12 -6.84 0.78
CA CYS A 150 -7.58 -6.35 -0.51
C CYS A 150 -8.93 -6.93 -0.98
N VAL A 151 -9.45 -7.96 -0.28
CA VAL A 151 -10.62 -8.75 -0.72
C VAL A 151 -11.84 -7.92 -1.11
N ASN A 152 -12.08 -6.78 -0.45
CA ASN A 152 -13.31 -6.00 -0.67
C ASN A 152 -13.22 -5.01 -1.84
N TRP A 153 -12.03 -4.71 -2.36
CA TRP A 153 -11.86 -3.67 -3.38
C TRP A 153 -11.01 -4.11 -4.56
N ILE A 154 -10.23 -5.19 -4.44
CA ILE A 154 -9.47 -5.73 -5.56
C ILE A 154 -10.44 -6.32 -6.59
N LYS A 155 -10.12 -6.08 -7.86
CA LYS A 155 -10.69 -6.69 -9.06
C LYS A 155 -9.65 -7.62 -9.66
N SER A 156 -10.05 -8.76 -10.21
CA SER A 156 -9.14 -9.66 -10.93
C SER A 156 -8.56 -8.98 -12.17
N GLU A 157 -7.51 -9.55 -12.75
CA GLU A 157 -6.91 -9.03 -13.99
C GLU A 157 -7.87 -9.10 -15.18
N GLU A 158 -8.80 -10.06 -15.18
CA GLU A 158 -9.89 -10.15 -16.16
C GLU A 158 -10.91 -9.02 -15.99
N GLU A 159 -11.21 -8.62 -14.75
CA GLU A 159 -12.16 -7.55 -14.44
C GLU A 159 -11.58 -6.14 -14.67
N ASP A 160 -10.26 -5.98 -14.52
CA ASP A 160 -9.53 -4.72 -14.71
C ASP A 160 -8.08 -5.01 -15.09
N ASN A 161 -7.65 -4.57 -16.28
CA ASN A 161 -6.29 -4.85 -16.76
C ASN A 161 -5.25 -4.22 -15.83
N TRP A 162 -4.45 -5.05 -15.16
CA TRP A 162 -3.47 -4.59 -14.18
C TRP A 162 -2.23 -3.93 -14.80
N GLU A 163 -2.00 -4.09 -16.11
CA GLU A 163 -0.84 -3.55 -16.81
C GLU A 163 -0.92 -2.01 -16.95
N GLY A 164 0.25 -1.37 -16.94
CA GLY A 164 0.44 -0.14 -17.70
C GLY A 164 0.81 1.10 -16.88
N LEU A 165 0.51 1.14 -15.58
CA LEU A 165 0.81 2.30 -14.73
C LEU A 165 2.30 2.69 -14.74
N GLN A 166 3.19 1.70 -14.82
CA GLN A 166 4.65 1.90 -14.93
C GLN A 166 5.07 2.73 -16.14
N TYR A 167 4.36 2.61 -17.27
CA TYR A 167 4.73 3.30 -18.51
C TYR A 167 4.50 4.81 -18.43
N ALA A 168 3.68 5.29 -17.47
CA ALA A 168 3.37 6.71 -17.35
C ALA A 168 4.62 7.58 -17.19
N ALA A 169 5.61 7.14 -16.41
CA ALA A 169 6.86 7.88 -16.20
C ALA A 169 7.78 7.81 -17.43
N MET A 170 7.91 6.62 -18.04
CA MET A 170 8.67 6.41 -19.27
C MET A 170 8.15 7.31 -20.40
N ASP A 171 6.83 7.30 -20.61
CA ASP A 171 6.16 8.08 -21.64
C ASP A 171 6.25 9.59 -21.38
N ALA A 172 6.06 10.03 -20.13
CA ALA A 172 6.19 11.43 -19.76
C ALA A 172 7.62 11.93 -20.00
N TYR A 173 8.64 11.16 -19.58
CA TYR A 173 10.04 11.50 -19.78
C TYR A 173 10.41 11.56 -21.27
N LYS A 174 10.00 10.56 -22.05
CA LYS A 174 10.22 10.50 -23.49
C LYS A 174 9.57 11.64 -24.23
N GLN A 175 8.32 11.95 -23.90
CA GLN A 175 7.61 13.09 -24.48
C GLN A 175 8.27 14.43 -24.10
N LYS A 176 8.78 14.57 -22.87
CA LYS A 176 9.40 15.83 -22.40
C LYS A 176 10.79 16.07 -22.96
N THR A 177 11.59 15.01 -23.13
CA THR A 177 13.02 15.11 -23.46
C THR A 177 13.39 14.61 -24.85
N GLY A 178 12.51 13.86 -25.50
CA GLY A 178 12.79 13.14 -26.74
C GLY A 178 13.69 11.91 -26.57
N LYS A 179 13.95 11.45 -25.34
CA LYS A 179 14.87 10.35 -25.02
C LYS A 179 14.23 9.32 -24.10
N GLU A 180 14.70 8.08 -24.13
CA GLU A 180 14.31 7.08 -23.15
C GLU A 180 14.76 7.47 -21.73
N ILE A 181 13.99 7.08 -20.72
CA ILE A 181 14.30 7.40 -19.32
C ILE A 181 15.60 6.69 -18.88
N PRO A 182 16.58 7.41 -18.29
CA PRO A 182 17.82 6.79 -17.84
C PRO A 182 17.60 5.80 -16.69
N LYS A 183 18.12 4.57 -16.83
CA LYS A 183 18.10 3.54 -15.77
C LYS A 183 19.18 3.77 -14.71
N THR A 184 19.05 4.88 -13.97
CA THR A 184 20.06 5.35 -12.99
C THR A 184 19.98 4.66 -11.63
N TYR A 185 18.83 4.09 -11.30
CA TYR A 185 18.59 3.31 -10.09
C TYR A 185 18.23 1.87 -10.48
N GLN A 186 18.96 0.90 -9.94
CA GLN A 186 18.79 -0.52 -10.26
C GLN A 186 18.85 -1.34 -8.96
N PRO A 187 17.75 -1.39 -8.19
CA PRO A 187 17.73 -2.17 -6.96
C PRO A 187 17.81 -3.65 -7.30
N LYS A 188 18.31 -4.45 -6.36
CA LYS A 188 18.29 -5.90 -6.51
C LYS A 188 16.87 -6.41 -6.30
N PHE A 189 16.36 -7.15 -7.27
CA PHE A 189 15.11 -7.90 -7.13
C PHE A 189 15.43 -9.26 -6.53
N GLU A 190 15.18 -9.40 -5.24
CA GLU A 190 15.27 -10.69 -4.53
C GLU A 190 13.85 -11.14 -4.19
N LEU A 191 13.44 -12.29 -4.71
CA LEU A 191 12.15 -12.86 -4.36
C LEU A 191 12.22 -13.39 -2.93
N LYS A 192 11.47 -12.76 -2.04
CA LYS A 192 11.47 -13.03 -0.60
C LYS A 192 10.35 -13.97 -0.18
N GLY A 193 10.41 -14.42 1.05
CA GLY A 193 9.40 -15.28 1.65
C GLY A 193 9.60 -16.74 1.27
N LYS A 194 8.59 -17.56 1.55
CA LYS A 194 8.59 -18.99 1.22
C LYS A 194 7.75 -19.21 -0.03
N PRO A 195 8.22 -20.00 -1.01
CA PRO A 195 7.39 -20.44 -2.12
C PRO A 195 6.08 -21.04 -1.60
N PHE A 196 4.99 -20.74 -2.29
CA PHE A 196 3.72 -21.43 -2.07
C PHE A 196 3.63 -22.66 -2.97
N ASP A 197 2.68 -23.51 -2.65
CA ASP A 197 2.35 -24.71 -3.41
C ASP A 197 0.97 -24.49 -4.04
N ASP A 198 0.89 -24.66 -5.35
CA ASP A 198 -0.29 -24.35 -6.17
C ASP A 198 -1.55 -25.10 -5.70
N GLU A 199 -1.41 -26.33 -5.20
CA GLU A 199 -2.54 -27.13 -4.71
C GLU A 199 -3.09 -26.64 -3.37
N THR A 200 -2.27 -25.95 -2.58
CA THR A 200 -2.59 -25.58 -1.20
C THR A 200 -2.65 -24.08 -0.94
N VAL A 201 -2.24 -23.24 -1.90
CA VAL A 201 -2.18 -21.77 -1.76
C VAL A 201 -3.53 -21.15 -1.36
N MET A 202 -4.65 -21.69 -1.84
CA MET A 202 -6.00 -21.23 -1.46
C MET A 202 -6.26 -21.32 0.05
N LYS A 203 -5.67 -22.31 0.74
CA LYS A 203 -5.80 -22.46 2.20
C LYS A 203 -5.08 -21.35 2.98
N GLN A 204 -4.10 -20.70 2.35
CA GLN A 204 -3.35 -19.59 2.94
C GLN A 204 -4.13 -18.26 2.85
N TYR A 205 -5.06 -18.14 1.90
CA TYR A 205 -5.84 -16.92 1.64
C TYR A 205 -7.36 -17.20 1.59
N PRO A 206 -7.97 -17.73 2.67
CA PRO A 206 -9.35 -18.19 2.66
C PRO A 206 -10.40 -17.14 2.27
N LYS A 207 -10.20 -15.85 2.58
CA LYS A 207 -11.11 -14.76 2.19
C LYS A 207 -11.04 -14.48 0.70
N LEU A 208 -9.82 -14.45 0.13
CA LEU A 208 -9.63 -14.27 -1.31
C LEU A 208 -10.15 -15.48 -2.07
N ALA A 209 -9.82 -16.70 -1.62
CA ALA A 209 -10.33 -17.94 -2.22
C ALA A 209 -11.86 -17.98 -2.21
N LYS A 210 -12.50 -17.63 -1.09
CA LYS A 210 -13.97 -17.57 -1.02
C LYS A 210 -14.57 -16.61 -2.05
N LYS A 211 -13.93 -15.45 -2.31
CA LYS A 211 -14.44 -14.45 -3.25
C LYS A 211 -14.21 -14.86 -4.71
N PHE A 212 -13.00 -15.31 -5.05
CA PHE A 212 -12.58 -15.48 -6.44
C PHE A 212 -12.67 -16.93 -6.94
N MET A 213 -12.63 -17.91 -6.04
CA MET A 213 -12.64 -19.35 -6.38
C MET A 213 -13.95 -20.05 -6.01
N GLY A 214 -14.85 -19.39 -5.27
CA GLY A 214 -16.05 -19.98 -4.65
C GLY A 214 -17.16 -20.51 -5.60
N ASN A 215 -16.88 -20.65 -6.90
CA ASN A 215 -17.82 -21.20 -7.90
C ASN A 215 -17.32 -22.48 -8.60
N THR A 216 -16.21 -23.09 -8.19
CA THR A 216 -15.68 -24.32 -8.83
C THR A 216 -16.32 -25.64 -8.36
N GLU A 217 -17.44 -25.61 -7.63
CA GLU A 217 -18.20 -26.82 -7.23
C GLU A 217 -19.45 -27.11 -8.11
N SER A 218 -19.53 -26.62 -9.35
CA SER A 218 -20.59 -27.07 -10.27
C SER A 218 -20.06 -27.31 -11.68
N GLY A 219 -19.69 -28.56 -11.97
CA GLY A 219 -19.37 -28.99 -13.32
C GLY A 219 -18.69 -30.37 -13.41
N GLU A 220 -19.24 -31.37 -12.73
CA GLU A 220 -19.19 -32.77 -13.21
C GLU A 220 -20.38 -33.05 -14.12
#